data_AF-A0AAD7AYU1-F1
#
_entry.id   AF-A0AAD7AYU1-F1
#
_cell.length_a   1.000
_cell.length_b   1.000
_cell.length_c   1.000
_cell.angle_alpha   90.00
_cell.angle_beta   90.00
_cell.angle_gamma   90.00
#
_symmetry.space_group_name_H-M   'P 1'
#
loop_
_entity.id
_entity.type
_entity.pdbx_description
1 polymer ?
#
loop_
_entity_poly.entity_id
_entity_poly.type
_entity_poly.pdbx_seq_one_letter_code
_entity_poly.pdbx_strand_id
1 'polypeptide(L)'
;MHSRVLRMAPNVIEARIVVGFDEEPFQAATNQVIEMPQLHRLFVSHLAVLDCLRAPALAELAIQTRKDETPQLRDRLDAFLLRSLCKPRRLCLKGSLNAFTTAEILQNYPHLSSLALIFTSTEVEPIAAHLTMLTLGKSPVISPLLNEICFGSTATTPHCVK
;
A
#
# COMPACT_ATOMS: atom_id res chain seq x y z
N MET A 1 5.21 -11.73 19.25
CA MET A 1 4.05 -11.51 20.17
C MET A 1 2.89 -10.79 19.47
N HIS A 2 3.16 -9.84 18.58
CA HIS A 2 2.15 -9.04 17.83
C HIS A 2 1.08 -9.85 17.06
N SER A 3 1.44 -10.97 16.44
CA SER A 3 0.50 -11.81 15.67
C SER A 3 -0.60 -12.47 16.51
N ARG A 4 -0.37 -12.68 17.83
CA ARG A 4 -1.39 -13.26 18.72
C ARG A 4 -2.57 -12.32 18.93
N VAL A 5 -2.32 -11.02 19.05
CA VAL A 5 -3.37 -10.01 19.25
C VAL A 5 -4.34 -9.99 18.07
N LEU A 6 -3.82 -10.04 16.84
CA LEU A 6 -4.64 -10.06 15.63
C LEU A 6 -5.52 -11.33 15.57
N ARG A 7 -5.00 -12.49 15.99
CA ARG A 7 -5.78 -13.74 16.05
C ARG A 7 -6.89 -13.72 17.08
N MET A 8 -6.75 -12.93 18.15
CA MET A 8 -7.77 -12.80 19.19
C MET A 8 -8.91 -11.86 18.78
N ALA A 9 -8.77 -11.13 17.68
CA ALA A 9 -9.72 -10.11 17.25
C ALA A 9 -10.15 -10.32 15.77
N PRO A 10 -10.81 -11.45 15.43
CA PRO A 10 -11.16 -11.79 14.04
C PRO A 10 -12.21 -10.87 13.40
N ASN A 11 -12.95 -10.11 14.22
CA ASN A 11 -14.01 -9.20 13.79
C ASN A 11 -13.52 -7.75 13.63
N VAL A 12 -12.19 -7.53 13.60
CA VAL A 12 -11.63 -6.19 13.40
C VAL A 12 -11.94 -5.71 11.99
N ILE A 13 -12.58 -4.55 11.90
CA ILE A 13 -12.94 -3.89 10.64
C ILE A 13 -11.83 -2.95 10.16
N GLU A 14 -11.10 -2.34 11.08
CA GLU A 14 -10.00 -1.42 10.81
C GLU A 14 -8.81 -1.76 11.70
N ALA A 15 -7.63 -1.90 11.09
CA ALA A 15 -6.40 -2.20 11.80
C ALA A 15 -5.27 -1.27 11.37
N ARG A 16 -4.50 -0.83 12.36
CA ARG A 16 -3.25 -0.10 12.16
C ARG A 16 -2.12 -0.85 12.84
N ILE A 17 -1.25 -1.47 12.04
CA ILE A 17 -0.13 -2.27 12.52
C ILE A 17 1.15 -1.48 12.29
N VAL A 18 1.69 -0.93 13.38
CA VAL A 18 2.93 -0.17 13.38
C VAL A 18 3.99 -1.03 14.06
N VAL A 19 5.00 -1.42 13.29
CA VAL A 19 6.19 -2.11 13.80
C VAL A 19 7.30 -1.08 13.91
N GLY A 20 7.90 -0.98 15.10
CA GLY A 20 9.03 -0.09 15.37
C GLY A 20 10.19 -0.42 14.44
N PHE A 21 10.80 0.60 13.83
CA PHE A 21 11.82 0.38 12.82
C PHE A 21 13.18 -0.05 13.41
N ASP A 22 13.37 0.19 14.70
CA ASP A 22 14.57 -0.11 15.50
C ASP A 22 14.51 -1.48 16.20
N GLU A 23 13.38 -2.17 16.10
CA GLU A 23 13.20 -3.52 16.67
C GLU A 23 13.51 -4.59 15.61
N GLU A 24 13.78 -5.82 16.06
CA GLU A 24 14.04 -6.97 15.19
C GLU A 24 12.99 -7.05 14.06
N PRO A 25 13.41 -7.43 12.83
CA PRO A 25 12.51 -7.47 11.68
C PRO A 25 11.26 -8.27 12.02
N PHE A 26 10.09 -7.81 11.57
CA PHE A 26 8.84 -8.53 11.81
C PHE A 26 8.97 -9.94 11.23
N GLN A 27 9.24 -10.92 12.10
CA GLN A 27 9.27 -12.30 11.70
C GLN A 27 7.84 -12.80 11.68
N ALA A 28 7.29 -12.93 10.47
CA ALA A 28 6.07 -13.69 10.29
C ALA A 28 6.30 -15.07 10.92
N ALA A 29 5.54 -15.38 11.98
CA ALA A 29 5.62 -16.70 12.58
C ALA A 29 5.33 -17.73 11.49
N THR A 30 6.33 -18.54 11.18
CA THR A 30 6.35 -19.47 10.06
C THR A 30 5.06 -20.30 10.06
N ASN A 31 4.36 -20.25 8.93
CA ASN A 31 3.27 -21.15 8.49
C ASN A 31 1.83 -20.87 8.93
N GLN A 32 1.49 -19.79 9.65
CA GLN A 32 0.08 -19.53 9.99
C GLN A 32 -0.41 -18.16 9.51
N VAL A 33 -1.21 -18.21 8.45
CA VAL A 33 -2.02 -17.11 7.95
C VAL A 33 -3.05 -16.72 9.01
N ILE A 34 -3.16 -15.42 9.28
CA ILE A 34 -4.14 -14.82 10.18
C ILE A 34 -5.34 -14.38 9.33
N GLU A 35 -6.46 -15.05 9.55
CA GLU A 35 -7.73 -14.77 8.86
C GLU A 35 -8.39 -13.53 9.49
N MET A 36 -8.62 -12.51 8.66
CA MET A 36 -9.25 -11.24 9.05
C MET A 36 -10.45 -10.97 8.12
N PRO A 37 -11.52 -11.79 8.20
CA PRO A 37 -12.60 -11.80 7.20
C PRO A 37 -13.40 -10.50 7.14
N GLN A 38 -13.43 -9.72 8.23
CA GLN A 38 -14.17 -8.46 8.31
C GLN A 38 -13.29 -7.23 8.13
N LEU A 39 -12.00 -7.38 7.88
CA LEU A 39 -11.07 -6.25 7.78
C LEU A 39 -11.29 -5.49 6.46
N HIS A 40 -11.79 -4.26 6.57
CA HIS A 40 -12.06 -3.37 5.43
C HIS A 40 -10.94 -2.36 5.22
N ARG A 41 -10.26 -1.94 6.29
CA ARG A 41 -9.19 -0.94 6.26
C ARG A 41 -7.94 -1.43 6.97
N LEU A 42 -6.81 -1.38 6.29
CA LEU A 42 -5.53 -1.81 6.84
C LEU A 42 -4.46 -0.76 6.61
N PHE A 43 -3.79 -0.36 7.68
CA PHE A 43 -2.51 0.33 7.62
C PHE A 43 -1.39 -0.59 8.13
N VAL A 44 -0.29 -0.70 7.38
CA VAL A 44 0.93 -1.39 7.81
C VAL A 44 2.16 -0.50 7.61
N SER A 45 3.09 -0.51 8.58
CA SER A 45 4.38 0.17 8.43
C SER A 45 5.54 -0.73 8.00
N HIS A 46 5.26 -1.99 7.68
CA HIS A 46 6.27 -2.97 7.27
C HIS A 46 5.62 -4.02 6.36
N LEU A 47 6.23 -4.31 5.21
CA LEU A 47 5.64 -5.20 4.21
C LEU A 47 5.48 -6.64 4.69
N ALA A 48 6.34 -7.10 5.60
CA ALA A 48 6.30 -8.45 6.14
C ALA A 48 5.01 -8.78 6.91
N VAL A 49 4.28 -7.75 7.34
CA VAL A 49 2.94 -7.93 7.94
C VAL A 49 1.96 -8.48 6.91
N LEU A 50 2.09 -8.09 5.63
CA LEU A 50 1.20 -8.57 4.58
C LEU A 50 1.33 -10.09 4.41
N ASP A 51 2.53 -10.64 4.56
CA ASP A 51 2.84 -12.07 4.34
C ASP A 51 2.07 -13.03 5.25
N CYS A 52 1.65 -12.57 6.43
CA CYS A 52 0.89 -13.39 7.38
C CYS A 52 -0.60 -13.08 7.42
N LEU A 53 -1.12 -12.16 6.61
CA LEU A 53 -2.53 -11.76 6.64
C LEU A 53 -3.32 -12.30 5.46
N ARG A 54 -4.60 -12.57 5.71
CA ARG A 54 -5.63 -12.79 4.70
C ARG A 54 -6.86 -11.95 5.03
N ALA A 55 -7.20 -11.03 4.15
CA ALA A 55 -8.27 -10.05 4.36
C ALA A 55 -9.17 -9.93 3.11
N PRO A 56 -10.15 -10.84 2.93
CA PRO A 56 -10.97 -10.88 1.72
C PRO A 56 -11.91 -9.67 1.56
N ALA A 57 -12.31 -9.03 2.66
CA ALA A 57 -13.16 -7.84 2.64
C ALA A 57 -12.38 -6.52 2.49
N LEU A 58 -11.06 -6.56 2.26
CA LEU A 58 -10.23 -5.37 2.28
C LEU A 58 -10.58 -4.41 1.13
N ALA A 59 -10.97 -3.19 1.49
CA ALA A 59 -11.32 -2.12 0.55
C ALA A 59 -10.25 -1.02 0.49
N GLU A 60 -9.54 -0.77 1.59
CA GLU A 60 -8.53 0.28 1.70
C GLU A 60 -7.24 -0.27 2.32
N LEU A 61 -6.13 -0.06 1.62
CA LEU A 61 -4.80 -0.49 2.06
C LEU A 61 -3.85 0.71 2.09
N ALA A 62 -3.22 0.94 3.23
CA ALA A 62 -2.18 1.92 3.40
C ALA A 62 -0.88 1.21 3.82
N ILE A 63 0.19 1.46 3.09
CA ILE A 63 1.50 0.86 3.32
C ILE A 63 2.51 1.98 3.50
N GLN A 64 3.22 1.95 4.62
CA GLN A 64 4.44 2.72 4.78
C GLN A 64 5.64 1.80 4.54
N THR A 65 6.46 2.09 3.53
CA THR A 65 7.66 1.33 3.17
C THR A 65 8.93 2.06 3.56
N ARG A 66 9.97 1.29 3.90
CA ARG A 66 11.34 1.79 3.91
C ARG A 66 11.96 1.76 2.52
N LYS A 67 13.05 2.49 2.32
CA LYS A 67 13.77 2.56 1.03
C LYS A 67 14.28 1.18 0.58
N ASP A 68 14.72 0.34 1.50
CA ASP A 68 15.20 -1.02 1.27
C ASP A 68 14.05 -2.02 1.01
N GLU A 69 12.82 -1.69 1.41
CA GLU A 69 11.63 -2.52 1.15
C GLU A 69 10.96 -2.22 -0.20
N THR A 70 11.13 -1.01 -0.75
CA THR A 70 10.50 -0.58 -2.01
C THR A 70 10.68 -1.59 -3.17
N PRO A 71 11.86 -2.22 -3.37
CA PRO A 71 12.02 -3.23 -4.42
C PRO A 71 11.12 -4.47 -4.26
N GLN A 72 10.70 -4.81 -3.04
CA GLN A 72 9.86 -5.97 -2.72
C GLN A 72 8.38 -5.62 -2.62
N LEU A 73 8.02 -4.33 -2.72
CA LEU A 73 6.65 -3.84 -2.53
C LEU A 73 5.66 -4.56 -3.45
N ARG A 74 6.00 -4.64 -4.74
CA ARG A 74 5.14 -5.26 -5.76
C ARG A 74 4.90 -6.74 -5.46
N ASP A 75 5.96 -7.52 -5.33
CA ASP A 75 5.86 -8.97 -5.15
C ASP A 75 5.07 -9.33 -3.88
N ARG A 76 5.30 -8.61 -2.77
CA ARG A 76 4.58 -8.85 -1.52
C ARG A 76 3.13 -8.38 -1.58
N LEU A 77 2.86 -7.27 -2.28
CA LEU A 77 1.49 -6.80 -2.52
C LEU A 77 0.72 -7.79 -3.39
N ASP A 78 1.30 -8.27 -4.49
CA ASP A 78 0.70 -9.28 -5.37
C ASP A 78 0.40 -10.57 -4.62
N ALA A 79 1.37 -11.08 -3.85
CA ALA A 79 1.19 -12.27 -3.02
C ALA A 79 0.06 -12.09 -2.00
N PHE A 80 -0.03 -10.91 -1.37
CA PHE A 80 -1.09 -10.60 -0.42
C PHE A 80 -2.47 -10.51 -1.06
N LEU A 81 -2.59 -9.81 -2.19
CA LEU A 81 -3.86 -9.66 -2.92
C LEU A 81 -4.35 -11.00 -3.43
N LEU A 82 -3.46 -11.83 -3.96
CA LEU A 82 -3.77 -13.19 -4.41
C LEU A 82 -4.24 -14.08 -3.25
N ARG A 83 -3.51 -14.08 -2.13
CA ARG A 83 -3.89 -14.86 -0.93
C ARG A 83 -5.22 -14.39 -0.35
N SER A 84 -5.45 -13.09 -0.32
CA SER A 84 -6.67 -12.47 0.22
C SER A 84 -7.85 -12.58 -0.72
N LEU A 85 -7.64 -12.84 -2.01
CA LEU A 85 -8.68 -12.77 -3.05
C LEU A 85 -9.41 -11.41 -3.01
N CYS A 86 -8.69 -10.35 -2.68
CA CYS A 86 -9.25 -9.00 -2.53
C CYS A 86 -8.74 -8.06 -3.64
N LYS A 87 -9.50 -6.99 -3.86
CA LYS A 87 -9.21 -5.95 -4.86
C LYS A 87 -9.48 -4.59 -4.21
N PRO A 88 -8.51 -4.07 -3.42
CA PRO A 88 -8.71 -2.81 -2.70
C PRO A 88 -9.04 -1.69 -3.70
N ARG A 89 -9.97 -0.82 -3.33
CA ARG A 89 -10.35 0.33 -4.16
C ARG A 89 -9.44 1.52 -3.92
N ARG A 90 -8.80 1.57 -2.75
CA ARG A 90 -7.91 2.66 -2.34
C ARG A 90 -6.57 2.10 -1.91
N LEU A 91 -5.50 2.64 -2.47
CA LEU A 91 -4.13 2.31 -2.08
C LEU A 91 -3.42 3.59 -1.66
N CYS A 92 -2.85 3.61 -0.46
CA CYS A 92 -2.00 4.67 0.01
C CYS A 92 -0.59 4.10 0.21
N LEU A 93 0.41 4.71 -0.43
CA LEU A 93 1.80 4.32 -0.29
C LEU A 93 2.57 5.50 0.31
N LYS A 94 3.30 5.22 1.39
CA LYS A 94 4.07 6.22 2.13
C LYS A 94 5.53 5.78 2.20
N GLY A 95 6.47 6.65 1.85
CA GLY A 95 7.90 6.36 1.96
C GLY A 95 8.71 6.84 0.76
N SER A 96 9.87 6.21 0.55
CA SER A 96 10.77 6.47 -0.57
C SER A 96 10.37 5.65 -1.80
N LEU A 97 9.23 5.98 -2.39
CA LEU A 97 8.77 5.40 -3.66
C LEU A 97 9.48 6.10 -4.81
N ASN A 98 9.87 5.35 -5.83
CA ASN A 98 10.38 5.92 -7.07
C ASN A 98 9.27 5.95 -8.14
N ALA A 99 9.51 6.70 -9.22
CA ALA A 99 8.54 6.86 -10.31
C ALA A 99 8.22 5.54 -11.02
N PHE A 100 9.21 4.65 -11.17
CA PHE A 100 9.06 3.36 -11.82
C PHE A 100 8.11 2.44 -11.05
N THR A 101 8.34 2.24 -9.75
CA THR A 101 7.46 1.46 -8.87
C THR A 101 6.04 2.01 -8.86
N THR A 102 5.89 3.34 -8.86
CA THR A 102 4.57 3.95 -8.90
C THR A 102 3.86 3.66 -10.23
N ALA A 103 4.56 3.75 -11.36
CA ALA A 103 4.02 3.42 -12.67
C ALA A 103 3.62 1.93 -12.76
N GLU A 104 4.46 1.02 -12.24
CA GLU A 104 4.13 -0.41 -12.16
C GLU A 104 2.85 -0.66 -11.36
N ILE A 105 2.66 0.00 -10.22
CA ILE A 105 1.46 -0.14 -9.40
C ILE A 105 0.21 0.31 -10.18
N LEU A 106 0.28 1.46 -10.84
CA LEU A 106 -0.82 1.96 -11.66
C LEU A 106 -1.19 1.02 -12.82
N GLN A 107 -0.20 0.34 -13.39
CA GLN A 107 -0.36 -0.61 -14.49
C GLN A 107 -0.97 -1.95 -14.03
N ASN A 108 -0.50 -2.48 -12.90
CA ASN A 108 -0.87 -3.82 -12.45
C ASN A 108 -2.18 -3.84 -11.65
N TYR A 109 -2.63 -2.69 -11.13
CA TYR A 109 -3.85 -2.60 -10.33
C TYR A 109 -4.92 -1.70 -10.97
N PRO A 110 -5.48 -2.09 -12.13
CA PRO A 110 -6.45 -1.28 -12.87
C PRO A 110 -7.80 -1.12 -12.16
N HIS A 111 -8.01 -1.79 -11.04
CA HIS A 111 -9.22 -1.71 -10.22
C HIS A 111 -9.17 -0.60 -9.15
N LEU A 112 -8.01 0.05 -8.96
CA LEU A 112 -7.85 1.13 -8.01
C LEU A 112 -8.67 2.35 -8.44
N SER A 113 -9.45 2.89 -7.51
CA SER A 113 -10.23 4.12 -7.70
C SER A 113 -9.54 5.36 -7.13
N SER A 114 -8.61 5.17 -6.19
CA SER A 114 -7.85 6.24 -5.55
C SER A 114 -6.45 5.73 -5.20
N LEU A 115 -5.44 6.53 -5.53
CA LEU A 115 -4.03 6.29 -5.18
C LEU A 115 -3.49 7.51 -4.42
N ALA A 116 -3.01 7.31 -3.20
CA ALA A 116 -2.31 8.34 -2.44
C ALA A 116 -0.82 7.98 -2.35
N LEU A 117 0.04 8.95 -2.64
CA LEU A 117 1.50 8.82 -2.60
C LEU A 117 2.03 9.88 -1.63
N ILE A 118 2.61 9.43 -0.53
CA ILE A 118 3.12 10.31 0.54
C ILE A 118 4.64 10.12 0.63
N PHE A 119 5.39 11.12 0.18
CA PHE A 119 6.84 11.06 0.15
C PHE A 119 7.45 11.58 1.45
N THR A 120 8.55 10.97 1.88
CA THR A 120 9.33 11.43 3.03
C THR A 120 10.48 12.37 2.64
N SER A 121 10.80 12.46 1.35
CA SER A 121 11.84 13.36 0.81
C SER A 121 11.23 14.52 0.03
N THR A 122 12.04 15.54 -0.23
CA THR A 122 11.72 16.69 -1.10
C THR A 122 11.67 16.32 -2.60
N GLU A 123 11.86 15.04 -2.96
CA GLU A 123 11.89 14.55 -4.35
C GLU A 123 10.49 14.42 -4.99
N VAL A 124 9.53 15.22 -4.53
CA VAL A 124 8.13 15.22 -4.99
C VAL A 124 8.03 15.67 -6.44
N GLU A 125 8.85 16.64 -6.87
CA GLU A 125 8.79 17.27 -8.19
C GLU A 125 9.07 16.33 -9.38
N PRO A 126 10.15 15.53 -9.41
CA PRO A 126 10.42 14.63 -10.54
C PRO A 126 9.41 13.48 -10.64
N ILE A 127 8.87 13.01 -9.51
CA ILE A 127 7.87 11.94 -9.49
C ILE A 127 6.51 12.46 -9.94
N ALA A 128 6.10 13.63 -9.46
CA ALA A 128 4.91 14.32 -9.92
C ALA A 128 4.99 14.58 -11.44
N ALA A 129 6.10 15.11 -11.95
CA ALA A 129 6.28 15.36 -13.39
C ALA A 129 6.16 14.08 -14.23
N HIS A 130 6.77 12.97 -13.78
CA HIS A 130 6.70 11.69 -14.48
C HIS A 130 5.27 11.11 -14.49
N LEU A 131 4.56 11.20 -13.37
CA LEU A 131 3.18 10.72 -13.26
C LEU A 131 2.19 11.62 -14.01
N THR A 132 2.41 12.93 -14.01
CA THR A 132 1.64 13.88 -14.82
C THR A 132 1.81 13.61 -16.30
N MET A 133 3.00 13.23 -16.78
CA MET A 133 3.16 12.79 -18.17
C MET A 133 2.41 11.49 -18.47
N LEU A 134 2.38 10.54 -17.52
CA LEU A 134 1.62 9.31 -17.68
C LEU A 134 0.10 9.58 -17.73
N THR A 135 -0.42 10.50 -16.89
CA THR A 135 -1.85 10.84 -16.81
C THR A 135 -2.34 11.75 -17.93
N LEU A 136 -1.55 12.75 -18.34
CA LEU A 136 -1.94 13.69 -19.41
C LEU A 136 -1.67 13.16 -20.83
N GLY A 137 -0.78 12.18 -20.98
CA GLY A 137 -0.29 11.73 -22.29
C GLY A 137 -1.25 10.90 -23.16
N LYS A 138 -2.53 10.75 -22.80
CA LYS A 138 -3.42 9.72 -23.39
C LYS A 138 -2.75 8.34 -23.42
N SER A 139 -1.92 8.04 -22.43
CA SER A 139 -1.30 6.73 -22.31
C SER A 139 -2.42 5.75 -21.94
N PRO A 140 -2.67 4.68 -22.72
CA PRO A 140 -3.75 3.70 -22.49
C PRO A 140 -3.53 2.83 -21.23
N VAL A 141 -2.66 3.28 -20.33
CA VAL A 141 -1.93 2.48 -19.35
C VAL A 141 -2.40 2.77 -17.92
N ILE A 142 -3.18 3.83 -17.71
CA ILE A 142 -3.70 4.19 -16.38
C ILE A 142 -5.07 3.56 -16.18
N SER A 143 -5.27 3.02 -14.97
CA SER A 143 -6.54 2.47 -14.52
C SER A 143 -7.72 3.35 -14.95
N PRO A 144 -8.70 2.82 -15.70
CA PRO A 144 -9.86 3.57 -16.16
C PRO A 144 -10.82 3.98 -15.01
N LEU A 145 -10.57 3.48 -13.80
CA LEU A 145 -11.38 3.73 -12.60
C LEU A 145 -10.73 4.74 -11.65
N LEU A 146 -9.49 5.16 -11.92
CA LEU A 146 -8.74 6.06 -11.06
C LEU A 146 -9.30 7.47 -11.19
N ASN A 147 -9.97 7.93 -10.13
CA ASN A 147 -10.61 9.25 -10.08
C ASN A 147 -9.81 10.27 -9.28
N GLU A 148 -8.74 9.82 -8.60
CA GLU A 148 -7.99 10.65 -7.67
C GLU A 148 -6.56 10.12 -7.51
N ILE A 149 -5.58 11.01 -7.72
CA ILE A 149 -4.18 10.81 -7.32
C ILE A 149 -3.78 11.91 -6.36
N CYS A 150 -3.48 11.56 -5.11
CA CYS A 150 -3.04 12.54 -4.11
C CYS A 150 -1.53 12.43 -3.84
N PHE A 151 -0.86 13.59 -3.86
CA PHE A 151 0.55 13.76 -3.57
C PHE A 151 0.72 14.48 -2.25
N GLY A 152 1.39 13.88 -1.28
CA GLY A 152 1.69 14.53 -0.01
C GLY A 152 3.16 14.42 0.37
N SER A 153 3.59 15.31 1.25
CA SER A 153 4.80 15.11 2.05
C SER A 153 4.37 14.82 3.48
N THR A 154 5.19 14.13 4.27
CA THR A 154 4.95 14.07 5.72
C THR A 154 5.00 15.44 6.40
N ALA A 155 5.55 16.45 5.73
CA ALA A 155 5.63 17.83 6.22
C ALA A 155 4.46 18.73 5.78
N THR A 156 3.65 18.33 4.79
CA THR A 156 2.61 19.18 4.20
C THR A 156 1.32 18.42 3.89
N THR A 157 0.18 19.12 3.90
CA THR A 157 -1.11 18.55 3.49
C THR A 157 -1.06 18.03 2.05
N PRO A 158 -1.61 16.83 1.76
CA PRO A 158 -1.59 16.26 0.43
C PRO A 158 -2.40 17.10 -0.57
N HIS A 159 -1.86 17.25 -1.78
CA HIS A 159 -2.48 17.86 -2.95
C HIS A 159 -3.06 16.75 -3.85
N CYS A 160 -4.37 16.78 -4.09
CA CYS A 160 -5.01 15.83 -4.99
C CYS A 160 -5.16 16.40 -6.40
N VAL A 161 -4.70 15.64 -7.38
CA VAL A 161 -4.95 15.87 -8.80
C VAL A 161 -6.16 15.02 -9.18
N LYS A 162 -7.23 15.70 -9.62
CA LYS A 162 -8.43 15.08 -10.17
C LYS A 162 -8.33 15.00 -11.68
#